data_AF-A0A1F6GQ47-F1
#
_entry.id   AF-A0A1F6GQ47-F1
#
_cell.length_a   1.000
_cell.length_b   1.000
_cell.length_c   1.000
_cell.angle_alpha   90.00
_cell.angle_beta   90.00
_cell.angle_gamma   90.00
#
_symmetry.space_group_name_H-M   'P 1'
#
loop_
_entity.id
_entity.type
_entity.pdbx_description
1 polymer ?
#
loop_
_entity_poly.entity_id
_entity_poly.type
_entity_poly.pdbx_seq_one_letter_code
_entity_poly.pdbx_strand_id
1 'polypeptide(L)'
;MRQPLLALLLFVLLLGLGGCKDTAPTHAAALLETCKLALDRQKWDDAVTACAKITTDEGYHLTAQAYMGRAGVSLLDILSGLSGGSGSVTGLFSSVPATAAATTDSKKALDALFSIAKPGQTVYLEGLLLSSLLIIKELKILASLSVAADGTVTHCASGGSLDGCSFSFSLSKTTYTEADVLAGVIPVSMTYSGLGTDIYAGLCSDSGSQTHNTKVVTATSTVNDPLTGTAYPVQVTEKNTIAHCTIKPGSVLYYNKVASANLTSSISGLAQLNFYAKMDTGNNYSKTFTSSSIASPGITISICNADAIPVTEVTDLLLNDCELLYFLTNFSLK
;
A
#
# COMPACT_ATOMS: atom_id res chain seq x y z
N MET A 1 56.24 2.59 -62.78
CA MET A 1 55.64 1.91 -61.60
C MET A 1 54.58 2.83 -60.98
N ARG A 2 53.28 2.63 -61.29
CA ARG A 2 52.17 3.47 -60.74
C ARG A 2 50.92 2.68 -60.28
N GLN A 3 50.82 1.38 -60.60
CA GLN A 3 49.66 0.55 -60.26
C GLN A 3 49.46 0.22 -58.76
N PRO A 4 50.50 -0.03 -57.91
CA PRO A 4 50.23 -0.46 -56.53
C PRO A 4 49.63 0.66 -55.67
N LEU A 5 49.95 1.93 -55.97
CA LEU A 5 49.43 3.07 -55.23
C LEU A 5 47.93 3.29 -55.48
N LEU A 6 47.46 3.06 -56.72
CA LEU A 6 46.05 3.17 -57.09
C LEU A 6 45.21 2.05 -56.43
N ALA A 7 45.74 0.83 -56.40
CA ALA A 7 45.10 -0.30 -55.74
C ALA A 7 44.98 -0.09 -54.22
N LEU A 8 46.04 0.43 -53.58
CA LEU A 8 46.01 0.77 -52.15
C LEU A 8 44.99 1.88 -51.84
N LEU A 9 44.93 2.92 -52.68
CA LEU A 9 43.94 3.99 -52.56
C LEU A 9 42.51 3.48 -52.73
N LEU A 10 42.24 2.61 -53.71
CA LEU A 10 40.93 1.97 -53.86
C LEU A 10 40.58 1.09 -52.65
N PHE A 11 41.55 0.35 -52.09
CA PHE A 11 41.30 -0.51 -50.93
C PHE A 11 40.96 0.30 -49.68
N VAL A 12 41.66 1.42 -49.45
CA VAL A 12 41.34 2.37 -48.37
C VAL A 12 40.00 3.07 -48.61
N LEU A 13 39.68 3.42 -49.87
CA LEU A 13 38.38 4.01 -50.22
C LEU A 13 37.23 3.01 -50.01
N LEU A 14 37.42 1.73 -50.34
CA LEU A 14 36.46 0.65 -50.12
C LEU A 14 36.26 0.36 -48.63
N LEU A 15 37.32 0.41 -47.82
CA LEU A 15 37.23 0.34 -46.36
C LEU A 15 36.49 1.56 -45.76
N GLY A 16 36.68 2.76 -46.33
CA GLY A 16 35.98 3.98 -45.90
C GLY A 16 34.52 4.07 -46.36
N LEU A 17 34.18 3.48 -47.51
CA LEU A 17 32.80 3.42 -48.04
C LEU A 17 32.00 2.24 -47.48
N GLY A 18 32.69 1.21 -46.96
CA GLY A 18 32.13 0.23 -46.04
C GLY A 18 31.86 0.80 -44.64
N GLY A 19 31.32 2.01 -44.55
CA GLY A 19 30.98 2.66 -43.29
C GLY A 19 30.12 1.72 -42.45
N CYS A 20 30.42 1.65 -41.15
CA CYS A 20 29.76 0.75 -40.20
C CYS A 20 28.24 0.90 -40.30
N LYS A 21 27.59 0.01 -41.06
CA LYS A 21 26.14 -0.01 -41.16
C LYS A 21 25.62 -0.35 -39.78
N ASP A 22 24.94 0.59 -39.16
CA ASP A 22 24.28 0.33 -37.91
C ASP A 22 23.12 -0.64 -38.18
N THR A 23 23.40 -1.91 -37.91
CA THR A 23 22.43 -3.00 -37.99
C THR A 23 21.56 -2.98 -36.74
N ALA A 24 20.33 -3.48 -36.81
CA ALA A 24 19.47 -3.53 -35.61
C ALA A 24 20.14 -4.21 -34.39
N PRO A 25 20.96 -5.28 -34.53
CA PRO A 25 21.75 -5.82 -33.42
C PRO A 25 22.84 -4.89 -32.88
N THR A 26 23.60 -4.18 -33.74
CA THR A 26 24.63 -3.24 -33.28
C THR A 26 24.03 -2.02 -32.60
N HIS A 27 22.87 -1.55 -33.10
CA HIS A 27 22.13 -0.45 -32.51
C HIS A 27 21.61 -0.82 -31.10
N ALA A 28 21.02 -2.00 -30.97
CA ALA A 28 20.54 -2.52 -29.69
C ALA A 28 21.68 -2.71 -28.68
N ALA A 29 22.84 -3.22 -29.11
CA ALA A 29 24.02 -3.34 -28.26
C ALA A 29 24.56 -1.97 -27.81
N ALA A 30 24.62 -0.97 -28.71
CA ALA A 30 25.05 0.38 -28.37
C ALA A 30 24.10 1.08 -27.38
N LEU A 31 22.78 0.86 -27.49
CA LEU A 31 21.80 1.33 -26.51
C LEU A 31 22.00 0.67 -25.14
N LEU A 32 22.25 -0.64 -25.10
CA LEU A 32 22.49 -1.38 -23.87
C LEU A 32 23.76 -0.92 -23.14
N GLU A 33 24.86 -0.74 -23.85
CA GLU A 33 26.11 -0.20 -23.28
C GLU A 33 25.94 1.25 -22.81
N THR A 34 25.16 2.06 -23.53
CA THR A 34 24.84 3.44 -23.09
C THR A 34 24.03 3.45 -21.79
N CYS A 35 23.05 2.56 -21.65
CA CYS A 35 22.27 2.35 -20.44
C CYS A 35 23.16 1.92 -19.25
N LYS A 36 23.97 0.87 -19.44
CA LYS A 36 24.89 0.36 -18.41
C LYS A 36 25.91 1.42 -17.96
N LEU A 37 26.53 2.13 -18.91
CA LEU A 37 27.47 3.21 -18.60
C LEU A 37 26.83 4.37 -17.82
N ALA A 38 25.55 4.67 -18.04
CA ALA A 38 24.84 5.70 -17.29
C ALA A 38 24.48 5.25 -15.87
N LEU A 39 24.10 3.97 -15.69
CA LEU A 39 23.89 3.33 -14.38
C LEU A 39 25.19 3.30 -13.55
N ASP A 40 26.29 2.81 -14.13
CA ASP A 40 27.61 2.74 -13.47
C ASP A 40 28.11 4.12 -13.01
N ARG A 41 27.80 5.17 -13.78
CA ARG A 41 28.13 6.56 -13.48
C ARG A 41 27.11 7.26 -12.58
N GLN A 42 26.08 6.55 -12.10
CA GLN A 42 25.01 7.07 -11.25
C GLN A 42 24.28 8.29 -11.84
N LYS A 43 24.25 8.38 -13.17
CA LYS A 43 23.59 9.47 -13.89
C LYS A 43 22.13 9.12 -14.12
N TRP A 44 21.32 9.18 -13.07
CA TRP A 44 20.02 8.54 -13.07
C TRP A 44 19.05 9.03 -14.16
N ASP A 45 19.06 10.32 -14.51
CA ASP A 45 18.23 10.84 -15.60
C ASP A 45 18.69 10.36 -16.99
N ASP A 46 20.01 10.33 -17.23
CA ASP A 46 20.60 9.76 -18.44
C ASP A 46 20.29 8.25 -18.52
N ALA A 47 20.39 7.54 -17.39
CA ALA A 47 20.15 6.11 -17.27
C ALA A 47 18.68 5.76 -17.56
N VAL A 48 17.72 6.42 -16.92
CA VAL A 48 16.28 6.25 -17.21
C VAL A 48 16.01 6.50 -18.71
N THR A 49 16.60 7.57 -19.28
CA THR A 49 16.41 7.93 -20.69
C THR A 49 17.05 6.95 -21.67
N ALA A 50 18.17 6.32 -21.31
CA ALA A 50 18.86 5.35 -22.13
C ALA A 50 18.23 3.95 -22.02
N CYS A 51 18.00 3.47 -20.81
CA CYS A 51 17.48 2.12 -20.55
C CYS A 51 16.03 1.96 -21.04
N ALA A 52 15.17 2.98 -20.90
CA ALA A 52 13.77 2.90 -21.34
C ALA A 52 13.58 2.75 -22.86
N LYS A 53 14.64 2.90 -23.66
CA LYS A 53 14.65 2.62 -25.11
C LYS A 53 14.83 1.14 -25.44
N ILE A 54 15.16 0.32 -24.44
CA ILE A 54 15.47 -1.10 -24.58
C ILE A 54 14.24 -1.89 -24.14
N THR A 55 13.44 -2.37 -25.09
CA THR A 55 12.16 -3.07 -24.82
C THR A 55 12.34 -4.59 -24.64
N THR A 56 13.44 -5.00 -24.00
CA THR A 56 13.72 -6.41 -23.64
C THR A 56 13.60 -6.58 -22.12
N ASP A 57 13.47 -7.82 -21.65
CA ASP A 57 13.43 -8.14 -20.21
C ASP A 57 14.64 -7.53 -19.45
N GLU A 58 15.84 -7.56 -20.03
CA GLU A 58 17.02 -6.88 -19.47
C GLU A 58 16.87 -5.35 -19.46
N GLY A 59 16.35 -4.76 -20.53
CA GLY A 59 16.10 -3.32 -20.63
C GLY A 59 15.08 -2.82 -19.62
N TYR A 60 14.00 -3.57 -19.39
CA TYR A 60 13.01 -3.30 -18.34
C TYR A 60 13.62 -3.40 -16.94
N HIS A 61 14.45 -4.42 -16.67
CA HIS A 61 15.14 -4.56 -15.36
C HIS A 61 16.11 -3.41 -15.10
N LEU A 62 16.94 -3.04 -16.09
CA LEU A 62 17.87 -1.91 -15.99
C LEU A 62 17.14 -0.56 -15.87
N THR A 63 15.97 -0.41 -16.52
CA THR A 63 15.10 0.76 -16.37
C THR A 63 14.55 0.86 -14.95
N ALA A 64 14.13 -0.26 -14.35
CA ALA A 64 13.70 -0.29 -12.96
C ALA A 64 14.83 0.10 -12.01
N GLN A 65 16.03 -0.46 -12.20
CA GLN A 65 17.22 -0.09 -11.41
C GLN A 65 17.56 1.40 -11.52
N ALA A 66 17.44 2.00 -12.72
CA ALA A 66 17.66 3.43 -12.91
C ALA A 66 16.65 4.29 -12.12
N TYR A 67 15.37 3.91 -12.11
CA TYR A 67 14.34 4.57 -11.31
C TYR A 67 14.56 4.39 -9.80
N MET A 68 14.96 3.19 -9.34
CA MET A 68 15.27 2.92 -7.93
C MET A 68 16.49 3.72 -7.46
N GLY A 69 17.53 3.80 -8.27
CA GLY A 69 18.71 4.64 -8.03
C GLY A 69 18.34 6.12 -7.93
N ARG A 70 17.47 6.63 -8.83
CA ARG A 70 16.97 8.01 -8.75
C ARG A 70 16.11 8.28 -7.51
N ALA A 71 15.33 7.29 -7.09
CA ALA A 71 14.53 7.35 -5.87
C ALA A 71 15.37 7.23 -4.58
N GLY A 72 16.66 6.90 -4.68
CA GLY A 72 17.55 6.66 -3.53
C GLY A 72 17.29 5.35 -2.81
N VAL A 73 16.66 4.36 -3.48
CA VAL A 73 16.28 3.08 -2.86
C VAL A 73 17.39 2.04 -3.02
N SER A 74 18.00 1.64 -1.90
CA SER A 74 18.97 0.54 -1.83
C SER A 74 18.30 -0.74 -1.34
N LEU A 75 18.30 -1.78 -2.18
CA LEU A 75 17.82 -3.13 -1.82
C LEU A 75 18.66 -3.78 -0.70
N LEU A 76 19.95 -3.45 -0.63
CA LEU A 76 20.85 -3.93 0.41
C LEU A 76 20.48 -3.33 1.78
N ASP A 77 20.04 -2.07 1.80
CA ASP A 77 19.63 -1.38 3.03
C ASP A 77 18.31 -1.97 3.55
N ILE A 78 17.38 -2.30 2.64
CA ILE A 78 16.14 -3.01 2.97
C ILE A 78 16.44 -4.41 3.54
N LEU A 79 17.27 -5.20 2.84
CA LEU A 79 17.60 -6.57 3.26
C LEU A 79 18.40 -6.60 4.58
N SER A 80 19.32 -5.65 4.78
CA SER A 80 20.06 -5.55 6.05
C SER A 80 19.13 -5.16 7.20
N GLY A 81 18.18 -4.25 6.98
CA GLY A 81 17.11 -3.92 7.94
C GLY A 81 16.26 -5.11 8.37
N LEU A 82 15.96 -6.04 7.47
CA LEU A 82 15.26 -7.31 7.79
C LEU A 82 16.11 -8.32 8.57
N SER A 83 17.44 -8.26 8.44
CA SER A 83 18.36 -9.27 8.98
C SER A 83 18.78 -9.05 10.43
N GLY A 84 18.48 -7.88 11.01
CA GLY A 84 18.82 -7.54 12.39
C GLY A 84 18.04 -8.39 13.40
N GLY A 85 18.75 -8.96 14.39
CA GLY A 85 18.21 -9.91 15.39
C GLY A 85 17.14 -9.38 16.36
N SER A 86 16.56 -8.21 16.09
CA SER A 86 15.40 -7.64 16.78
C SER A 86 14.32 -7.14 15.79
N GLY A 87 14.15 -7.83 14.66
CA GLY A 87 12.86 -8.13 14.01
C GLY A 87 11.96 -7.00 13.49
N SER A 88 12.31 -5.73 13.71
CA SER A 88 11.37 -4.62 13.57
C SER A 88 11.27 -4.13 12.12
N VAL A 89 10.04 -4.10 11.59
CA VAL A 89 9.67 -3.33 10.38
C VAL A 89 10.05 -1.85 10.52
N THR A 90 10.24 -1.37 11.76
CA THR A 90 10.79 -0.05 12.08
C THR A 90 12.11 0.26 11.36
N GLY A 91 12.99 -0.73 11.14
CA GLY A 91 14.24 -0.56 10.38
C GLY A 91 14.03 -0.26 8.89
N LEU A 92 12.84 -0.52 8.34
CA LEU A 92 12.50 -0.22 6.95
C LEU A 92 11.98 1.21 6.78
N PHE A 93 11.58 1.90 7.86
CA PHE A 93 11.06 3.28 7.76
C PHE A 93 12.11 4.31 7.31
N SER A 94 13.40 4.03 7.49
CA SER A 94 14.50 4.85 6.94
C SER A 94 14.68 4.67 5.43
N SER A 95 14.21 3.55 4.86
CA SER A 95 14.27 3.24 3.43
C SER A 95 13.01 3.64 2.67
N VAL A 96 11.98 4.16 3.36
CA VAL A 96 10.75 4.65 2.74
C VAL A 96 11.02 5.92 1.91
N PRO A 97 10.54 6.02 0.65
CA PRO A 97 10.70 7.20 -0.19
C PRO A 97 10.17 8.48 0.48
N ALA A 98 11.08 9.40 0.82
CA ALA A 98 10.76 10.63 1.57
C ALA A 98 10.08 11.74 0.74
N THR A 99 10.04 11.62 -0.59
CA THR A 99 9.50 12.65 -1.49
C THR A 99 8.49 12.08 -2.47
N ALA A 100 7.60 12.94 -3.00
CA ALA A 100 6.65 12.58 -4.05
C ALA A 100 7.35 12.14 -5.35
N ALA A 101 8.52 12.73 -5.67
CA ALA A 101 9.34 12.32 -6.81
C ALA A 101 9.90 10.91 -6.62
N ALA A 102 10.53 10.62 -5.47
CA ALA A 102 11.05 9.28 -5.16
C ALA A 102 9.92 8.22 -5.08
N THR A 103 8.73 8.60 -4.60
CA THR A 103 7.53 7.75 -4.64
C THR A 103 7.12 7.45 -6.08
N THR A 104 7.11 8.46 -6.95
CA THR A 104 6.74 8.31 -8.37
C THR A 104 7.72 7.42 -9.12
N ASP A 105 9.02 7.59 -8.88
CA ASP A 105 10.05 6.75 -9.48
C ASP A 105 10.02 5.31 -8.94
N SER A 106 9.75 5.13 -7.64
CA SER A 106 9.52 3.80 -7.05
C SER A 106 8.31 3.07 -7.70
N LYS A 107 7.23 3.80 -8.03
CA LYS A 107 6.11 3.23 -8.79
C LYS A 107 6.51 2.85 -10.22
N LYS A 108 7.20 3.74 -10.94
CA LYS A 108 7.71 3.45 -12.31
C LYS A 108 8.72 2.30 -12.35
N ALA A 109 9.49 2.10 -11.29
CA ALA A 109 10.35 0.93 -11.15
C ALA A 109 9.52 -0.36 -11.04
N LEU A 110 8.46 -0.39 -10.24
CA LEU A 110 7.54 -1.53 -10.20
C LEU A 110 6.87 -1.76 -11.57
N ASP A 111 6.39 -0.71 -12.23
CA ASP A 111 5.80 -0.79 -13.57
C ASP A 111 6.78 -1.46 -14.56
N ALA A 112 8.06 -1.10 -14.51
CA ALA A 112 9.11 -1.69 -15.34
C ALA A 112 9.43 -3.15 -14.94
N LEU A 113 9.60 -3.47 -13.66
CA LEU A 113 9.84 -4.85 -13.18
C LEU A 113 8.74 -5.82 -13.62
N PHE A 114 7.48 -5.40 -13.56
CA PHE A 114 6.33 -6.22 -13.93
C PHE A 114 5.92 -6.09 -15.41
N SER A 115 6.67 -5.31 -16.21
CA SER A 115 6.62 -5.37 -17.68
C SER A 115 7.50 -6.48 -18.28
N ILE A 116 8.39 -7.08 -17.47
CA ILE A 116 9.25 -8.20 -17.85
C ILE A 116 8.38 -9.43 -18.18
N ALA A 117 8.56 -10.01 -19.37
CA ALA A 117 7.70 -11.11 -19.84
C ALA A 117 7.95 -12.43 -19.10
N LYS A 118 9.17 -12.62 -18.56
CA LYS A 118 9.55 -13.79 -17.75
C LYS A 118 10.33 -13.36 -16.50
N PRO A 119 9.66 -12.82 -15.46
CA PRO A 119 10.35 -12.34 -14.28
C PRO A 119 11.10 -13.46 -13.55
N GLY A 120 12.38 -13.22 -13.26
CA GLY A 120 13.20 -14.10 -12.43
C GLY A 120 12.97 -13.89 -10.93
N GLN A 121 13.54 -14.77 -10.10
CA GLN A 121 13.44 -14.65 -8.64
C GLN A 121 13.98 -13.32 -8.10
N THR A 122 15.01 -12.75 -8.73
CA THR A 122 15.52 -11.40 -8.41
C THR A 122 14.44 -10.33 -8.63
N VAL A 123 13.74 -10.37 -9.76
CA VAL A 123 12.66 -9.40 -10.08
C VAL A 123 11.51 -9.51 -9.08
N TYR A 124 11.12 -10.73 -8.68
CA TYR A 124 10.10 -10.91 -7.64
C TYR A 124 10.58 -10.43 -6.26
N LEU A 125 11.86 -10.60 -5.91
CA LEU A 125 12.41 -10.07 -4.67
C LEU A 125 12.41 -8.53 -4.68
N GLU A 126 12.89 -7.91 -5.75
CA GLU A 126 12.88 -6.46 -5.93
C GLU A 126 11.45 -5.90 -5.88
N GLY A 127 10.51 -6.55 -6.59
CA GLY A 127 9.10 -6.22 -6.57
C GLY A 127 8.47 -6.35 -5.18
N LEU A 128 8.80 -7.39 -4.41
CA LEU A 128 8.34 -7.57 -3.03
C LEU A 128 8.85 -6.43 -2.14
N LEU A 129 10.16 -6.19 -2.16
CA LEU A 129 10.81 -5.19 -1.30
C LEU A 129 10.32 -3.76 -1.62
N LEU A 130 10.24 -3.40 -2.89
CA LEU A 130 9.85 -2.06 -3.31
C LEU A 130 8.35 -1.78 -3.15
N SER A 131 7.47 -2.75 -3.47
CA SER A 131 6.04 -2.64 -3.17
C SER A 131 5.80 -2.52 -1.67
N SER A 132 6.55 -3.27 -0.86
CA SER A 132 6.49 -3.21 0.60
C SER A 132 6.87 -1.84 1.14
N LEU A 133 7.94 -1.19 0.65
CA LEU A 133 8.29 0.16 1.07
C LEU A 133 7.17 1.17 0.75
N LEU A 134 6.51 1.04 -0.40
CA LEU A 134 5.39 1.91 -0.76
C LEU A 134 4.14 1.63 0.08
N ILE A 135 3.85 0.37 0.41
CA ILE A 135 2.77 0.03 1.34
C ILE A 135 3.07 0.58 2.74
N ILE A 136 4.29 0.36 3.24
CA ILE A 136 4.78 0.92 4.51
C ILE A 136 4.70 2.46 4.51
N LYS A 137 4.93 3.14 3.38
CA LYS A 137 4.72 4.59 3.26
C LYS A 137 3.28 4.99 3.54
N GLU A 138 2.31 4.39 2.85
CA GLU A 138 0.90 4.77 3.01
C GLU A 138 0.37 4.38 4.41
N LEU A 139 0.86 3.27 4.98
CA LEU A 139 0.59 2.86 6.36
C LEU A 139 1.26 3.79 7.39
N LYS A 140 2.46 4.33 7.11
CA LYS A 140 3.17 5.26 8.00
C LYS A 140 2.42 6.59 8.13
N ILE A 141 1.77 7.05 7.07
CA ILE A 141 0.89 8.23 7.12
C ILE A 141 -0.14 8.04 8.24
N LEU A 142 -0.82 6.88 8.32
CA LEU A 142 -1.78 6.58 9.38
C LEU A 142 -1.20 6.56 10.81
N ALA A 143 0.13 6.46 10.96
CA ALA A 143 0.80 6.33 12.26
C ALA A 143 1.47 7.63 12.79
N SER A 144 1.52 8.73 12.01
CA SER A 144 2.53 9.80 12.22
C SER A 144 2.03 11.26 12.22
N LEU A 145 0.88 11.56 12.77
CA LEU A 145 0.16 12.79 12.45
C LEU A 145 0.11 13.83 13.62
N SER A 146 -0.87 14.74 13.72
CA SER A 146 -0.95 15.76 14.80
C SER A 146 -2.28 16.54 14.93
N VAL A 147 -2.93 16.51 16.11
CA VAL A 147 -4.12 17.35 16.40
C VAL A 147 -3.70 18.81 16.70
N ALA A 148 -4.33 19.78 16.04
CA ALA A 148 -4.04 21.20 16.21
C ALA A 148 -4.76 21.84 17.42
N ALA A 149 -4.19 22.93 17.95
CA ALA A 149 -4.66 23.61 19.16
C ALA A 149 -6.00 24.36 19.02
N ASP A 150 -6.49 24.55 17.79
CA ASP A 150 -7.79 25.15 17.48
C ASP A 150 -8.93 24.11 17.36
N GLY A 151 -8.63 22.82 17.58
CA GLY A 151 -9.58 21.72 17.47
C GLY A 151 -9.81 21.23 16.05
N THR A 152 -9.08 21.73 15.04
CA THR A 152 -9.12 21.15 13.70
C THR A 152 -8.35 19.83 13.65
N VAL A 153 -9.01 18.76 13.20
CA VAL A 153 -8.38 17.47 12.91
C VAL A 153 -7.74 17.58 11.52
N THR A 154 -6.57 18.20 11.46
CA THR A 154 -5.80 18.31 10.21
C THR A 154 -5.14 17.00 9.82
N HIS A 155 -4.69 16.20 10.80
CA HIS A 155 -4.34 14.77 10.70
C HIS A 155 -4.19 14.17 12.12
N CYS A 156 -4.20 12.84 12.32
CA CYS A 156 -4.45 12.18 13.61
C CYS A 156 -3.26 11.59 14.44
N ALA A 157 -2.42 12.37 15.16
CA ALA A 157 -1.56 11.80 16.24
C ALA A 157 -0.98 12.83 17.24
N SER A 158 -1.52 12.87 18.43
CA SER A 158 -0.76 13.28 19.63
C SER A 158 -1.21 12.40 20.78
N GLY A 159 -0.74 11.14 20.78
CA GLY A 159 -1.11 10.12 21.76
C GLY A 159 -2.53 9.55 21.62
N GLY A 160 -3.19 9.75 20.48
CA GLY A 160 -4.53 9.22 20.21
C GLY A 160 -4.53 7.75 19.78
N SER A 161 -5.58 7.00 20.16
CA SER A 161 -5.86 5.69 19.59
C SER A 161 -6.59 5.82 18.24
N LEU A 162 -6.49 4.77 17.42
CA LEU A 162 -7.20 4.55 16.13
C LEU A 162 -8.70 4.97 16.18
N ASP A 163 -9.28 4.85 17.36
CA ASP A 163 -10.64 5.20 17.76
C ASP A 163 -11.01 6.63 17.39
N GLY A 164 -10.24 7.61 17.87
CA GLY A 164 -10.55 9.04 17.69
C GLY A 164 -10.28 9.55 16.27
N CYS A 165 -9.71 8.72 15.40
CA CYS A 165 -9.37 9.04 14.03
C CYS A 165 -10.43 8.58 13.03
N SER A 166 -10.89 7.34 13.23
CA SER A 166 -11.74 6.66 12.27
C SER A 166 -13.20 6.63 12.70
N PHE A 167 -13.49 6.76 14.00
CA PHE A 167 -14.83 6.57 14.57
C PHE A 167 -15.29 7.79 15.37
N SER A 168 -16.35 8.44 14.89
CA SER A 168 -17.14 9.37 15.70
C SER A 168 -18.50 8.77 15.99
N PHE A 169 -18.94 8.78 17.25
CA PHE A 169 -20.25 8.29 17.63
C PHE A 169 -21.06 9.39 18.31
N SER A 170 -22.34 9.45 17.98
CA SER A 170 -23.32 10.29 18.65
C SER A 170 -24.64 9.54 18.76
N LEU A 171 -25.39 9.77 19.83
CA LEU A 171 -26.75 9.29 19.94
C LEU A 171 -27.68 10.37 19.38
N SER A 172 -28.60 10.02 18.46
CA SER A 172 -29.55 10.99 17.91
C SER A 172 -30.49 11.61 18.95
N LYS A 173 -30.63 10.93 20.10
CA LYS A 173 -31.36 11.40 21.29
C LYS A 173 -30.58 11.02 22.54
N THR A 174 -30.70 11.85 23.58
CA THR A 174 -30.15 11.60 24.91
C THR A 174 -31.03 10.72 25.78
N THR A 175 -32.23 10.33 25.33
CA THR A 175 -33.22 9.51 26.04
C THR A 175 -34.00 8.65 25.06
N TYR A 176 -34.42 7.45 25.50
CA TYR A 176 -35.16 6.46 24.71
C TYR A 176 -36.32 5.87 25.51
N THR A 177 -37.35 5.39 24.82
CA THR A 177 -38.40 4.58 25.44
C THR A 177 -38.05 3.08 25.34
N GLU A 178 -38.65 2.26 26.20
CA GLU A 178 -38.52 0.80 26.13
C GLU A 178 -38.95 0.25 24.76
N ALA A 179 -39.96 0.87 24.13
CA ALA A 179 -40.41 0.52 22.78
C ALA A 179 -39.36 0.82 21.69
N ASP A 180 -38.64 1.95 21.77
CA ASP A 180 -37.55 2.27 20.83
C ASP A 180 -36.43 1.23 20.91
N VAL A 181 -36.12 0.77 22.13
CA VAL A 181 -35.06 -0.23 22.39
C VAL A 181 -35.48 -1.61 21.90
N LEU A 182 -36.68 -2.08 22.26
CA LEU A 182 -37.20 -3.40 21.86
C LEU A 182 -37.43 -3.53 20.35
N ALA A 183 -37.75 -2.42 19.66
CA ALA A 183 -37.88 -2.40 18.21
C ALA A 183 -36.52 -2.35 17.47
N GLY A 184 -35.40 -2.19 18.18
CA GLY A 184 -34.08 -1.99 17.57
C GLY A 184 -33.92 -0.63 16.88
N VAL A 185 -34.88 0.29 17.04
CA VAL A 185 -34.91 1.61 16.36
C VAL A 185 -34.20 2.65 17.22
N ILE A 186 -32.98 2.34 17.65
CA ILE A 186 -32.09 3.28 18.33
C ILE A 186 -31.21 3.93 17.25
N PRO A 187 -31.43 5.20 16.88
CA PRO A 187 -30.63 5.83 15.85
C PRO A 187 -29.34 6.33 16.50
N VAL A 188 -28.37 5.42 16.67
CA VAL A 188 -26.97 5.80 16.87
C VAL A 188 -26.50 6.42 15.55
N SER A 189 -25.97 7.64 15.56
CA SER A 189 -25.27 8.20 14.41
C SER A 189 -23.78 7.99 14.64
N MET A 190 -23.33 6.77 14.31
CA MET A 190 -21.91 6.49 14.17
C MET A 190 -21.46 6.90 12.78
N THR A 191 -20.68 7.98 12.70
CA THR A 191 -20.06 8.42 11.47
C THR A 191 -18.61 7.96 11.51
N TYR A 192 -18.33 6.94 10.69
CA TYR A 192 -16.98 6.56 10.35
C TYR A 192 -16.42 7.57 9.33
N SER A 193 -15.27 8.15 9.62
CA SER A 193 -14.63 9.19 8.81
C SER A 193 -13.79 8.64 7.65
N GLY A 194 -13.61 7.32 7.57
CA GLY A 194 -12.61 6.70 6.68
C GLY A 194 -11.23 6.59 7.35
N LEU A 195 -10.41 5.66 6.86
CA LEU A 195 -8.96 5.82 6.93
C LEU A 195 -8.47 6.94 5.97
N GLY A 196 -9.27 7.29 4.96
CA GLY A 196 -9.02 8.34 3.98
C GLY A 196 -8.88 7.78 2.56
N THR A 197 -9.44 8.48 1.56
CA THR A 197 -9.44 8.03 0.15
C THR A 197 -8.03 7.89 -0.44
N ASP A 198 -7.07 8.67 0.05
CA ASP A 198 -5.72 8.74 -0.49
C ASP A 198 -4.89 7.50 -0.17
N ILE A 199 -5.18 6.82 0.94
CA ILE A 199 -4.58 5.51 1.28
C ILE A 199 -5.06 4.44 0.31
N TYR A 200 -6.36 4.40 0.00
CA TYR A 200 -6.91 3.47 -0.98
C TYR A 200 -6.40 3.74 -2.40
N ALA A 201 -6.31 5.01 -2.80
CA ALA A 201 -5.65 5.39 -4.06
C ALA A 201 -4.16 5.03 -4.07
N GLY A 202 -3.46 5.16 -2.94
CA GLY A 202 -2.06 4.80 -2.76
C GLY A 202 -1.80 3.29 -2.88
N LEU A 203 -2.61 2.48 -2.17
CA LEU A 203 -2.51 1.03 -2.06
C LEU A 203 -3.04 0.28 -3.30
N CYS A 204 -4.22 0.68 -3.78
CA CYS A 204 -5.03 -0.08 -4.74
C CYS A 204 -5.08 0.56 -6.14
N SER A 205 -4.55 1.77 -6.31
CA SER A 205 -4.66 2.58 -7.54
C SER A 205 -6.13 2.86 -7.93
N ASP A 206 -7.03 2.93 -6.93
CA ASP A 206 -8.41 3.37 -7.10
C ASP A 206 -8.88 4.15 -5.86
N SER A 207 -9.61 5.23 -6.07
CA SER A 207 -10.34 5.98 -5.02
C SER A 207 -11.84 5.67 -5.01
N GLY A 208 -12.30 4.78 -5.90
CA GLY A 208 -13.68 4.28 -6.04
C GLY A 208 -14.17 3.46 -4.85
N SER A 209 -14.25 4.08 -3.68
CA SER A 209 -14.93 3.55 -2.50
C SER A 209 -16.44 3.67 -2.66
N GLN A 210 -17.15 2.54 -2.66
CA GLN A 210 -18.59 2.53 -2.37
C GLN A 210 -18.80 2.31 -0.87
N THR A 211 -19.54 3.22 -0.26
CA THR A 211 -19.97 3.13 1.13
C THR A 211 -21.14 2.14 1.26
N HIS A 212 -20.92 0.96 1.82
CA HIS A 212 -21.94 -0.09 2.03
C HIS A 212 -22.36 -0.22 3.51
N ASN A 213 -22.88 0.87 4.07
CA ASN A 213 -23.34 0.96 5.46
C ASN A 213 -24.49 -0.02 5.76
N THR A 214 -24.17 -1.28 6.06
CA THR A 214 -25.13 -2.31 6.48
C THR A 214 -25.44 -2.18 7.97
N LYS A 215 -26.06 -1.05 8.32
CA LYS A 215 -26.35 -0.67 9.70
C LYS A 215 -27.40 -1.59 10.34
N VAL A 216 -26.95 -2.64 11.00
CA VAL A 216 -27.78 -3.46 11.90
C VAL A 216 -27.54 -2.98 13.32
N VAL A 217 -28.57 -2.35 13.92
CA VAL A 217 -28.60 -2.00 15.34
C VAL A 217 -29.32 -3.10 16.11
N THR A 218 -28.65 -3.67 17.11
CA THR A 218 -29.29 -4.61 18.04
C THR A 218 -29.00 -4.20 19.48
N ALA A 219 -30.05 -3.97 20.24
CA ALA A 219 -29.99 -3.72 21.68
C ALA A 219 -30.44 -4.96 22.45
N THR A 220 -29.63 -5.43 23.39
CA THR A 220 -29.81 -6.72 24.08
C THR A 220 -30.31 -6.60 25.52
N SER A 221 -30.30 -5.39 26.10
CA SER A 221 -30.72 -5.13 27.49
C SER A 221 -30.88 -3.62 27.76
N THR A 222 -31.65 -3.27 28.80
CA THR A 222 -31.87 -1.90 29.27
C THR A 222 -31.35 -1.67 30.69
N VAL A 223 -30.96 -0.43 30.98
CA VAL A 223 -30.85 0.13 32.34
C VAL A 223 -31.86 1.25 32.48
N ASN A 224 -32.64 1.23 33.56
CA ASN A 224 -33.56 2.30 33.90
C ASN A 224 -32.85 3.30 34.82
N ASP A 225 -32.91 4.59 34.49
CA ASP A 225 -32.54 5.64 35.43
C ASP A 225 -33.62 5.74 36.53
N PRO A 226 -33.28 5.47 37.80
CA PRO A 226 -34.25 5.46 38.90
C PRO A 226 -34.79 6.86 39.26
N LEU A 227 -34.18 7.95 38.75
CA LEU A 227 -34.63 9.32 38.98
C LEU A 227 -35.59 9.83 37.90
N THR A 228 -35.42 9.41 36.63
CA THR A 228 -36.25 9.87 35.50
C THR A 228 -37.21 8.81 34.95
N GLY A 229 -37.03 7.54 35.29
CA GLY A 229 -37.78 6.41 34.71
C GLY A 229 -37.41 6.11 33.25
N THR A 230 -36.37 6.75 32.71
CA THR A 230 -35.93 6.57 31.32
C THR A 230 -35.15 5.26 31.16
N ALA A 231 -35.42 4.53 30.08
CA ALA A 231 -34.68 3.32 29.71
C ALA A 231 -33.54 3.65 28.72
N TYR A 232 -32.36 3.09 28.96
CA TYR A 232 -31.18 3.22 28.10
C TYR A 232 -30.70 1.83 27.67
N PRO A 233 -30.27 1.62 26.40
CA PRO A 233 -29.62 0.37 26.02
C PRO A 233 -28.31 0.18 26.80
N VAL A 234 -27.99 -1.04 27.21
CA VAL A 234 -26.68 -1.35 27.84
C VAL A 234 -25.64 -1.70 26.78
N GLN A 235 -26.08 -2.34 25.70
CA GLN A 235 -25.24 -2.73 24.58
C GLN A 235 -25.96 -2.39 23.29
N VAL A 236 -25.23 -1.82 22.33
CA VAL A 236 -25.67 -1.59 20.97
C VAL A 236 -24.64 -2.25 20.05
N THR A 237 -25.02 -3.31 19.36
CA THR A 237 -24.20 -3.79 18.23
C THR A 237 -24.49 -2.90 17.03
N GLU A 238 -23.46 -2.36 16.36
CA GLU A 238 -23.61 -1.65 15.09
C GLU A 238 -22.64 -2.22 14.05
N LYS A 239 -23.17 -3.11 13.19
CA LYS A 239 -22.43 -3.57 12.02
C LYS A 239 -22.30 -2.40 11.05
N ASN A 240 -21.07 -2.07 10.67
CA ASN A 240 -20.76 -1.11 9.62
C ASN A 240 -19.60 -1.67 8.81
N THR A 241 -19.78 -1.70 7.48
CA THR A 241 -18.79 -2.11 6.49
C THR A 241 -18.60 -0.94 5.56
N ILE A 242 -17.38 -0.41 5.49
CA ILE A 242 -17.10 0.84 4.78
C ILE A 242 -15.86 0.62 3.89
N ALA A 243 -15.82 1.42 2.82
CA ALA A 243 -14.82 1.47 1.76
C ALA A 243 -14.23 0.12 1.35
N HIS A 244 -14.72 -0.40 0.22
CA HIS A 244 -13.84 -1.23 -0.61
C HIS A 244 -12.87 -0.36 -1.41
N CYS A 245 -11.71 -0.91 -1.74
CA CYS A 245 -11.03 -0.59 -2.99
C CYS A 245 -10.93 -1.86 -3.83
N THR A 246 -10.90 -1.74 -5.15
CA THR A 246 -10.47 -2.85 -6.01
C THR A 246 -8.97 -2.74 -6.27
N ILE A 247 -8.22 -3.78 -5.92
CA ILE A 247 -6.79 -3.95 -6.15
C ILE A 247 -6.56 -4.17 -7.65
N LYS A 248 -6.34 -3.08 -8.37
CA LYS A 248 -6.15 -3.11 -9.83
C LYS A 248 -4.75 -3.62 -10.21
N PRO A 249 -4.58 -4.24 -11.38
CA PRO A 249 -3.26 -4.39 -12.00
C PRO A 249 -2.54 -3.04 -12.06
N GLY A 250 -1.26 -3.00 -11.68
CA GLY A 250 -0.51 -1.74 -11.56
C GLY A 250 -0.56 -1.07 -10.18
N SER A 251 -1.30 -1.63 -9.22
CA SER A 251 -1.30 -1.14 -7.83
C SER A 251 -0.18 -1.73 -6.99
N VAL A 252 0.22 -1.04 -5.91
CA VAL A 252 1.30 -1.53 -5.04
C VAL A 252 0.90 -2.79 -4.29
N LEU A 253 -0.38 -2.96 -3.91
CA LEU A 253 -0.87 -4.22 -3.37
C LEU A 253 -0.88 -5.35 -4.41
N TYR A 254 -1.21 -5.06 -5.67
CA TYR A 254 -1.13 -6.04 -6.75
C TYR A 254 0.32 -6.50 -6.99
N TYR A 255 1.27 -5.58 -7.02
CA TYR A 255 2.69 -5.91 -7.12
C TYR A 255 3.19 -6.75 -5.93
N ASN A 256 2.73 -6.42 -4.71
CA ASN A 256 3.03 -7.21 -3.51
C ASN A 256 2.43 -8.63 -3.59
N LYS A 257 1.19 -8.77 -4.08
CA LYS A 257 0.51 -10.06 -4.34
C LYS A 257 1.31 -10.92 -5.31
N VAL A 258 1.60 -10.40 -6.50
CA VAL A 258 2.28 -11.15 -7.57
C VAL A 258 3.72 -11.51 -7.16
N ALA A 259 4.45 -10.59 -6.52
CA ALA A 259 5.77 -10.87 -5.97
C ALA A 259 5.74 -11.99 -4.93
N SER A 260 4.89 -11.87 -3.91
CA SER A 260 4.79 -12.84 -2.81
C SER A 260 4.36 -14.23 -3.29
N ALA A 261 3.49 -14.32 -4.29
CA ALA A 261 3.02 -15.59 -4.84
C ALA A 261 4.05 -16.34 -5.70
N ASN A 262 5.03 -15.63 -6.27
CA ASN A 262 6.03 -16.22 -7.19
C ASN A 262 7.45 -16.28 -6.61
N LEU A 263 7.70 -15.61 -5.49
CA LEU A 263 8.99 -15.64 -4.80
C LEU A 263 9.13 -16.93 -3.99
N THR A 264 10.12 -17.75 -4.32
CA THR A 264 10.42 -19.03 -3.65
C THR A 264 11.65 -18.94 -2.73
N SER A 265 12.15 -17.73 -2.45
CA SER A 265 13.34 -17.53 -1.63
C SER A 265 13.04 -17.64 -0.14
N SER A 266 13.92 -18.30 0.62
CA SER A 266 13.79 -18.55 2.06
C SER A 266 14.53 -17.52 2.92
N ILE A 267 14.63 -16.26 2.46
CA ILE A 267 15.31 -15.20 3.20
C ILE A 267 14.49 -14.85 4.44
N SER A 268 15.13 -14.87 5.62
CA SER A 268 14.50 -14.52 6.90
C SER A 268 13.87 -13.13 6.84
N GLY A 269 12.74 -12.95 7.52
CA GLY A 269 12.01 -11.68 7.56
C GLY A 269 11.10 -11.41 6.34
N LEU A 270 11.33 -11.97 5.15
CA LEU A 270 10.49 -11.68 3.97
C LEU A 270 9.01 -12.02 4.15
N ALA A 271 8.68 -13.04 4.96
CA ALA A 271 7.30 -13.38 5.30
C ALA A 271 6.56 -12.27 6.09
N GLN A 272 7.27 -11.28 6.64
CA GLN A 272 6.67 -10.08 7.23
C GLN A 272 6.17 -9.10 6.15
N LEU A 273 6.74 -9.17 4.93
CA LEU A 273 6.51 -8.23 3.82
C LEU A 273 5.43 -8.68 2.82
N ASN A 274 4.83 -9.85 3.01
CA ASN A 274 3.62 -10.25 2.28
C ASN A 274 2.41 -9.51 2.85
N PHE A 275 2.32 -8.21 2.57
CA PHE A 275 1.23 -7.33 3.02
C PHE A 275 -0.10 -7.77 2.44
N TYR A 276 -0.14 -8.16 1.16
CA TYR A 276 -1.36 -8.63 0.52
C TYR A 276 -2.02 -9.75 1.32
N ALA A 277 -1.32 -10.87 1.55
CA ALA A 277 -1.89 -12.02 2.27
C ALA A 277 -2.02 -11.81 3.79
N LYS A 278 -1.54 -10.68 4.34
CA LYS A 278 -1.77 -10.27 5.73
C LYS A 278 -2.97 -9.35 5.89
N MET A 279 -3.35 -8.62 4.84
CA MET A 279 -4.58 -7.85 4.79
C MET A 279 -5.75 -8.77 4.37
N ASP A 280 -5.57 -9.53 3.29
CA ASP A 280 -6.46 -10.60 2.79
C ASP A 280 -6.39 -11.87 3.67
N THR A 281 -6.71 -11.73 4.96
CA THR A 281 -6.78 -12.87 5.91
C THR A 281 -8.21 -13.25 6.29
N GLY A 282 -9.22 -12.53 5.78
CA GLY A 282 -10.63 -12.74 6.14
C GLY A 282 -10.97 -12.48 7.61
N ASN A 283 -10.02 -11.94 8.40
CA ASN A 283 -10.24 -11.62 9.80
C ASN A 283 -10.82 -10.21 9.92
N ASN A 284 -12.04 -10.12 10.42
CA ASN A 284 -12.67 -8.83 10.69
C ASN A 284 -12.10 -8.18 11.96
N TYR A 285 -11.70 -6.91 11.87
CA TYR A 285 -11.46 -6.06 13.04
C TYR A 285 -12.70 -6.03 13.91
N SER A 286 -12.61 -6.15 15.23
CA SER A 286 -13.74 -5.84 16.09
C SER A 286 -13.31 -5.04 17.29
N LYS A 287 -14.11 -4.02 17.62
CA LYS A 287 -13.83 -3.15 18.76
C LYS A 287 -15.09 -2.71 19.49
N THR A 288 -14.97 -2.77 20.81
CA THR A 288 -15.92 -2.23 21.78
C THR A 288 -15.53 -0.80 22.18
N PHE A 289 -16.50 0.12 22.09
CA PHE A 289 -16.42 1.48 22.63
C PHE A 289 -17.40 1.60 23.79
N THR A 290 -16.98 2.18 24.92
CA THR A 290 -17.85 2.39 26.08
C THR A 290 -18.15 3.88 26.25
N SER A 291 -19.43 4.25 26.18
CA SER A 291 -19.87 5.59 26.62
C SER A 291 -20.13 5.60 28.13
N SER A 292 -19.48 6.53 28.81
CA SER A 292 -19.70 6.84 30.24
C SER A 292 -20.27 8.26 30.45
N SER A 293 -20.86 8.86 29.41
CA SER A 293 -21.44 10.20 29.52
C SER A 293 -22.58 10.21 30.55
N ILE A 294 -22.79 11.38 31.18
CA ILE A 294 -23.82 11.57 32.23
C ILE A 294 -25.22 11.19 31.74
N ALA A 295 -25.47 11.26 30.42
CA ALA A 295 -26.76 10.91 29.81
C ALA A 295 -26.89 9.43 29.40
N SER A 296 -25.84 8.62 29.47
CA SER A 296 -25.88 7.19 29.07
C SER A 296 -24.71 6.40 29.66
N PRO A 297 -24.74 6.07 30.96
CA PRO A 297 -23.70 5.27 31.60
C PRO A 297 -23.77 3.80 31.15
N GLY A 298 -22.78 3.36 30.38
CA GLY A 298 -22.52 1.93 30.14
C GLY A 298 -22.75 1.41 28.73
N ILE A 299 -23.15 2.25 27.75
CA ILE A 299 -23.38 1.79 26.37
C ILE A 299 -22.09 1.22 25.79
N THR A 300 -22.15 -0.05 25.41
CA THR A 300 -21.11 -0.79 24.67
C THR A 300 -21.45 -0.83 23.18
N ILE A 301 -20.60 -0.25 22.31
CA ILE A 301 -20.75 -0.25 20.84
C ILE A 301 -19.72 -1.19 20.20
N SER A 302 -20.17 -2.19 19.42
CA SER A 302 -19.29 -3.11 18.68
C SER A 302 -19.31 -2.86 17.17
N ILE A 303 -18.13 -2.75 16.53
CA ILE A 303 -17.93 -2.44 15.10
C ILE A 303 -17.31 -3.63 14.34
N CYS A 304 -17.56 -3.73 13.03
CA CYS A 304 -16.94 -4.69 12.09
C CYS A 304 -17.06 -6.16 12.56
N ASN A 305 -18.21 -6.56 13.15
CA ASN A 305 -18.37 -7.91 13.69
C ASN A 305 -18.22 -9.02 12.62
N ALA A 306 -17.92 -10.25 13.08
CA ALA A 306 -17.71 -11.42 12.21
C ALA A 306 -18.81 -11.71 11.19
N ASP A 307 -20.07 -11.33 11.48
CA ASP A 307 -21.21 -11.43 10.57
C ASP A 307 -21.67 -10.08 9.94
N ALA A 308 -20.76 -9.10 9.83
CA ALA A 308 -20.97 -7.89 9.03
C ALA A 308 -20.65 -8.09 7.53
N ILE A 309 -19.86 -9.12 7.21
CA ILE A 309 -19.54 -9.56 5.85
C ILE A 309 -19.52 -11.09 5.87
N PRO A 310 -20.30 -11.80 5.03
CA PRO A 310 -19.95 -13.16 4.67
C PRO A 310 -18.69 -13.05 3.79
N VAL A 311 -17.54 -13.38 4.35
CA VAL A 311 -16.25 -13.33 3.63
C VAL A 311 -16.31 -14.35 2.50
N THR A 312 -16.66 -13.88 1.30
CA THR A 312 -16.45 -14.63 0.06
C THR A 312 -14.96 -14.87 -0.13
N GLU A 313 -14.62 -15.99 -0.78
CA GLU A 313 -13.31 -16.64 -0.71
C GLU A 313 -12.09 -15.74 -0.90
N VAL A 314 -10.94 -16.19 -0.33
CA VAL A 314 -9.58 -15.60 -0.27
C VAL A 314 -8.91 -15.39 -1.65
N THR A 315 -9.68 -14.86 -2.59
CA THR A 315 -9.36 -14.67 -4.01
C THR A 315 -9.89 -13.36 -4.55
N ASP A 316 -10.77 -12.67 -3.80
CA ASP A 316 -11.30 -11.37 -4.21
C ASP A 316 -10.17 -10.34 -4.31
N LEU A 317 -10.33 -9.40 -5.24
CA LEU A 317 -9.43 -8.25 -5.39
C LEU A 317 -9.95 -7.05 -4.61
N LEU A 318 -10.73 -7.27 -3.55
CA LEU A 318 -11.23 -6.21 -2.68
C LEU A 318 -10.40 -6.15 -1.39
N LEU A 319 -10.10 -4.93 -0.95
CA LEU A 319 -9.61 -4.64 0.39
C LEU A 319 -10.62 -3.72 1.06
N ASN A 320 -11.05 -4.05 2.28
CA ASN A 320 -11.99 -3.24 3.06
C ASN A 320 -11.38 -2.59 4.32
N ASP A 321 -12.05 -1.60 4.90
CA ASP A 321 -11.59 -0.92 6.13
C ASP A 321 -11.39 -1.91 7.29
N CYS A 322 -12.25 -2.92 7.48
CA CYS A 322 -12.15 -3.87 8.59
C CYS A 322 -10.90 -4.77 8.48
N GLU A 323 -10.50 -5.17 7.28
CA GLU A 323 -9.25 -5.90 7.01
C GLU A 323 -8.01 -5.04 7.27
N LEU A 324 -8.03 -3.79 6.79
CA LEU A 324 -6.92 -2.86 6.98
C LEU A 324 -6.76 -2.45 8.45
N LEU A 325 -7.86 -2.26 9.19
CA LEU A 325 -7.86 -2.03 10.64
C LEU A 325 -7.41 -3.27 11.44
N TYR A 326 -7.82 -4.48 11.03
CA TYR A 326 -7.36 -5.73 11.64
C TYR A 326 -5.86 -5.90 11.44
N PHE A 327 -5.40 -5.67 10.20
CA PHE A 327 -3.98 -5.63 9.88
C PHE A 327 -3.24 -4.62 10.77
N LEU A 328 -3.67 -3.35 10.80
CA LEU A 328 -3.01 -2.30 11.59
C LEU A 328 -2.94 -2.59 13.09
N THR A 329 -3.92 -3.28 13.66
CA THR A 329 -3.90 -3.65 15.09
C THR A 329 -3.01 -4.85 15.41
N ASN A 330 -2.84 -5.78 14.48
CA ASN A 330 -2.03 -6.99 14.67
C ASN A 330 -0.63 -6.88 14.07
N PHE A 331 -0.38 -5.88 13.23
CA PHE A 331 0.92 -5.59 12.63
C PHE A 331 1.85 -4.92 13.65
N SER A 332 2.49 -5.76 14.48
CA SER A 332 3.60 -5.33 15.32
C SER A 332 4.74 -4.82 14.44
N LEU A 333 5.00 -3.51 14.52
CA LEU A 333 6.22 -2.88 14.00
C LEU A 333 7.47 -3.16 14.86
N LYS A 334 7.29 -3.85 16.01
CA LYS A 334 8.36 -4.34 16.90
C LYS A 334 8.99 -5.60 16.33
#